data_AF-A0A914ERN0-F1
#
_entry.id   AF-A0A914ERN0-F1
#
_cell.length_a   1.000
_cell.length_b   1.000
_cell.length_c   1.000
_cell.angle_alpha   90.00
_cell.angle_beta   90.00
_cell.angle_gamma   90.00
#
_symmetry.space_group_name_H-M   'P 1'
#
loop_
_entity.id
_entity.type
_entity.pdbx_description
1 polymer ?
#
loop_
_entity_poly.entity_id
_entity_poly.type
_entity_poly.pdbx_seq_one_letter_code
_entity_poly.pdbx_strand_id
1 'polypeptide(L)'
;MRLVADIIRGEQVDKALYILKYSKKDASNKLEKVLLSAMANWQTKNEGADIEEANLIVKEIFVDSARQLKRLRPAPQGMGQKTNPIGNRLGIIRGWDSNWFGGKDYGDRIAEDYKIRRYLEARLSKGGISKIYIERTLKLVTVTITTARPGLIIGKGGQEVDKLKEELKKLTGKDIQINIFEIKRPELDAVLVADSISKQIENRISYRRAVKMAMASTMRMGAEGIKVQISGRLNGAEMARSESFKDGRIPLSTFRADIDYHWAEAHTTYGRLGVKVWIMKGEVYGKRELSPLVGQQKKGEIMLQPKRTKFRRVHKMKMKGNAQRGSQLAYGTFGIKATEGAWITARQIEAARIAATRYMKREGQLWIKIFPDKPITKKPAEVRMGKGKGAVEYWVAVVKPGKIMFEIGGVPYEIAKEALRLAAQKLPVVTRFIVANDFVKPL
;
A
#
# COMPACT_ATOMS: atom_id res chain seq x y z
N MET A 1 -13.27 -23.21 35.60
CA MET A 1 -13.99 -24.30 34.90
C MET A 1 -14.22 -25.47 35.85
N ARG A 2 -13.17 -26.08 36.43
CA ARG A 2 -13.30 -27.16 37.45
C ARG A 2 -14.30 -26.86 38.56
N LEU A 3 -14.15 -25.73 39.25
CA LEU A 3 -15.03 -25.34 40.36
C LEU A 3 -16.52 -25.31 39.99
N VAL A 4 -16.87 -24.88 38.78
CA VAL A 4 -18.28 -24.87 38.32
C VAL A 4 -18.73 -26.27 37.89
N ALA A 5 -17.82 -27.05 37.29
CA ALA A 5 -18.09 -28.44 36.91
C ALA A 5 -18.32 -29.34 38.14
N ASP A 6 -17.60 -29.11 39.24
CA ASP A 6 -17.77 -29.87 40.48
C ASP A 6 -19.13 -29.57 41.14
N ILE A 7 -19.64 -28.34 41.04
CA ILE A 7 -20.96 -27.94 41.60
C ILE A 7 -22.11 -28.66 40.90
N ILE A 8 -22.03 -28.86 39.59
CA ILE A 8 -23.10 -29.51 38.81
C ILE A 8 -22.94 -31.03 38.75
N ARG A 9 -21.84 -31.59 39.25
CA ARG A 9 -21.58 -33.04 39.22
C ARG A 9 -22.53 -33.73 40.20
N GLY A 10 -23.27 -34.72 39.71
CA GLY A 10 -24.24 -35.48 40.50
C GLY A 10 -25.59 -34.79 40.67
N GLU A 11 -25.79 -33.60 40.13
CA GLU A 11 -27.07 -32.89 40.19
C GLU A 11 -28.00 -33.30 39.04
N GLN A 12 -29.31 -33.15 39.26
CA GLN A 12 -30.31 -33.28 38.20
C GLN A 12 -30.06 -32.24 37.09
N VAL A 13 -30.35 -32.62 35.85
CA VAL A 13 -30.06 -31.77 34.68
C VAL A 13 -30.75 -30.41 34.75
N ASP A 14 -31.99 -30.35 35.24
CA ASP A 14 -32.75 -29.09 35.38
C ASP A 14 -32.13 -28.16 36.41
N LYS A 15 -31.73 -28.73 37.55
CA LYS A 15 -31.05 -28.00 38.62
C LYS A 15 -29.65 -27.55 38.17
N ALA A 16 -28.93 -28.38 37.43
CA ALA A 16 -27.63 -28.03 36.84
C ALA A 16 -27.76 -26.89 35.82
N LEU A 17 -28.77 -26.91 34.95
CA LEU A 17 -29.07 -25.82 34.01
C LEU A 17 -29.42 -24.53 34.74
N TYR A 18 -30.24 -24.60 35.79
CA TYR A 18 -30.58 -23.44 36.60
C TYR A 18 -29.33 -22.82 37.24
N ILE A 19 -28.48 -23.64 37.86
CA ILE A 19 -27.21 -23.20 38.46
C ILE A 19 -26.31 -22.54 37.42
N LEU A 20 -26.19 -23.12 36.22
CA LEU A 20 -25.35 -22.59 35.15
C LEU A 20 -25.88 -21.26 34.60
N LYS A 21 -27.19 -21.16 34.36
CA LYS A 21 -27.85 -19.99 33.77
C LYS A 21 -27.79 -18.75 34.67
N TYR A 22 -27.86 -18.94 35.99
CA TYR A 22 -27.86 -17.85 36.98
C TYR A 22 -26.49 -17.62 37.65
N SER A 23 -25.48 -18.44 37.33
CA SER A 23 -24.14 -18.28 37.89
C SER A 23 -23.35 -17.17 37.17
N LYS A 24 -22.74 -16.27 37.95
CA LYS A 24 -21.92 -15.15 37.44
C LYS A 24 -20.55 -15.58 36.87
N LYS A 25 -20.21 -16.86 36.85
CA LYS A 25 -18.89 -17.35 36.42
C LYS A 25 -18.85 -17.54 34.90
N ASP A 26 -17.82 -17.03 34.21
CA ASP A 26 -17.65 -17.18 32.75
C ASP A 26 -17.67 -18.65 32.27
N ALA A 27 -17.17 -19.55 33.11
CA ALA A 27 -17.17 -20.99 32.81
C ALA A 27 -18.58 -21.58 32.67
N SER A 28 -19.59 -20.97 33.29
CA SER A 28 -20.97 -21.46 33.28
C SER A 28 -21.55 -21.46 31.87
N ASN A 29 -21.35 -20.39 31.09
CA ASN A 29 -21.80 -20.29 29.70
C ASN A 29 -21.24 -21.41 28.80
N LYS A 30 -20.00 -21.85 29.07
CA LYS A 30 -19.36 -22.94 28.31
C LYS A 30 -19.91 -24.30 28.72
N LEU A 31 -20.12 -24.51 30.03
CA LEU A 31 -20.65 -25.76 30.56
C LEU A 31 -22.14 -25.94 30.23
N GLU A 32 -22.93 -24.86 30.19
CA GLU A 32 -24.32 -24.85 29.77
C GLU A 32 -24.46 -25.37 28.33
N LYS A 33 -23.62 -24.87 27.41
CA LYS A 33 -23.60 -25.35 26.02
C LYS A 33 -23.26 -26.83 25.91
N VAL A 34 -22.34 -27.33 26.74
CA VAL A 34 -21.96 -28.75 26.76
C VAL A 34 -23.13 -29.60 27.28
N LEU A 35 -23.80 -29.15 28.34
CA LEU A 35 -24.94 -29.84 28.92
C LEU A 35 -26.13 -29.89 27.96
N LEU A 36 -26.47 -28.76 27.31
CA LEU A 36 -27.49 -28.69 26.26
C LEU A 36 -27.16 -29.60 25.06
N SER A 37 -25.88 -29.65 24.65
CA SER A 37 -25.46 -30.56 23.59
C SER A 37 -25.57 -32.04 24.01
N ALA A 38 -25.30 -32.37 25.26
CA ALA A 38 -25.46 -33.73 25.78
C ALA A 38 -26.94 -34.15 25.83
N MET A 39 -27.83 -33.24 26.23
CA MET A 39 -29.29 -33.45 26.21
C MET A 39 -29.81 -33.67 24.79
N ALA A 40 -29.38 -32.85 23.83
CA ALA A 40 -29.78 -33.01 22.42
C ALA A 40 -29.31 -34.36 21.84
N ASN A 41 -28.10 -34.80 22.19
CA ASN A 41 -27.59 -36.12 21.80
C ASN A 41 -28.41 -37.27 22.41
N TRP A 42 -28.87 -37.12 23.66
CA TRP A 42 -29.74 -38.08 24.32
C TRP A 42 -31.11 -38.15 23.66
N GLN A 43 -31.75 -37.00 23.39
CA GLN A 43 -33.04 -36.93 22.69
C GLN A 43 -32.99 -37.60 21.32
N THR A 44 -31.91 -37.36 20.56
CA THR A 44 -31.71 -37.98 19.25
C THR A 44 -31.61 -39.50 19.34
N LYS A 45 -31.05 -40.03 20.43
CA LYS A 45 -30.91 -41.49 20.64
C LYS A 45 -32.19 -42.16 21.12
N ASN A 46 -33.08 -41.43 21.78
CA ASN A 46 -34.33 -41.95 22.34
C ASN A 46 -35.56 -41.41 21.61
N GLU A 47 -35.45 -41.26 20.28
CA GLU A 47 -36.57 -40.94 19.37
C GLU A 47 -37.40 -39.71 19.78
N GLY A 48 -36.76 -38.70 20.40
CA GLY A 48 -37.45 -37.47 20.79
C GLY A 48 -38.30 -37.57 22.06
N ALA A 49 -38.07 -38.58 22.90
CA ALA A 49 -38.68 -38.66 24.23
C ALA A 49 -38.48 -37.37 25.03
N ASP A 50 -39.50 -36.98 25.81
CA ASP A 50 -39.47 -35.77 26.61
C ASP A 50 -38.45 -35.87 27.74
N ILE A 51 -37.56 -34.89 27.81
CA ILE A 51 -36.47 -34.84 28.78
C ILE A 51 -37.02 -34.70 30.21
N GLU A 52 -38.12 -33.97 30.36
CA GLU A 52 -38.73 -33.67 31.66
C GLU A 52 -39.25 -34.93 32.35
N GLU A 53 -39.62 -35.96 31.58
CA GLU A 53 -40.05 -37.26 32.11
C GLU A 53 -38.88 -38.20 32.41
N ALA A 54 -37.68 -37.91 31.91
CA ALA A 54 -36.54 -38.84 31.90
C ALA A 54 -35.63 -38.79 33.14
N ASN A 55 -35.91 -37.94 34.12
CA ASN A 55 -35.19 -37.79 35.41
C ASN A 55 -33.65 -37.91 35.27
N LEU A 56 -33.08 -37.12 34.35
CA LEU A 56 -31.66 -37.21 33.99
C LEU A 56 -30.75 -36.55 35.04
N ILE A 57 -29.57 -37.14 35.24
CA ILE A 57 -28.55 -36.66 36.20
C ILE A 57 -27.20 -36.50 35.52
N VAL A 58 -26.46 -35.45 35.88
CA VAL A 58 -25.08 -35.23 35.42
C VAL A 58 -24.13 -36.19 36.16
N LYS A 59 -24.01 -37.43 35.67
CA LYS A 59 -23.23 -38.49 36.33
C LYS A 59 -21.74 -38.13 36.48
N GLU A 60 -21.09 -37.77 35.38
CA GLU A 60 -19.66 -37.44 35.36
C GLU A 60 -19.37 -36.25 34.46
N ILE A 61 -18.39 -35.44 34.85
CA ILE A 61 -17.91 -34.30 34.07
C ILE A 61 -16.40 -34.21 34.14
N PHE A 62 -15.78 -34.21 32.97
CA PHE A 62 -14.33 -34.19 32.81
C PHE A 62 -13.86 -32.79 32.42
N VAL A 63 -12.85 -32.28 33.13
CA VAL A 63 -12.16 -31.03 32.82
C VAL A 63 -10.68 -31.35 32.71
N ASP A 64 -10.06 -31.00 31.59
CA ASP A 64 -8.65 -31.27 31.27
C ASP A 64 -8.27 -32.74 30.97
N SER A 65 -9.24 -33.64 30.84
CA SER A 65 -9.01 -35.06 30.52
C SER A 65 -9.00 -35.38 29.02
N ALA A 66 -9.21 -34.39 28.15
CA ALA A 66 -9.03 -34.58 26.71
C ALA A 66 -7.57 -34.95 26.43
N ARG A 67 -7.34 -35.84 25.45
CA ARG A 67 -5.99 -36.16 24.96
C ARG A 67 -5.29 -34.84 24.66
N GLN A 68 -4.38 -34.41 25.54
CA GLN A 68 -3.54 -33.25 25.25
C GLN A 68 -2.88 -33.60 23.92
N LEU A 69 -3.18 -32.81 22.88
CA LEU A 69 -2.49 -32.94 21.61
C LEU A 69 -1.01 -32.69 21.94
N LYS A 70 -0.26 -33.78 22.12
CA LYS A 70 1.19 -33.70 22.30
C LYS A 70 1.68 -32.89 21.13
N ARG A 71 2.37 -31.80 21.42
CA ARG A 71 2.98 -30.98 20.40
C ARG A 71 3.85 -31.93 19.57
N LEU A 72 3.44 -32.19 18.33
CA LEU A 72 4.16 -33.07 17.39
C LEU A 72 5.59 -32.56 17.11
N ARG A 73 5.90 -31.34 17.55
CA ARG A 73 7.17 -30.67 17.37
C ARG A 73 7.58 -30.07 18.71
N PRO A 74 8.87 -30.15 19.08
CA PRO A 74 9.40 -29.41 20.22
C PRO A 74 9.02 -27.92 20.12
N ALA A 75 8.95 -27.23 21.26
CA ALA A 75 8.91 -25.78 21.24
C ALA A 75 10.14 -25.27 20.46
N PRO A 76 9.98 -24.32 19.53
CA PRO A 76 11.13 -23.74 18.86
C PRO A 76 12.06 -23.14 19.91
N GLN A 77 13.23 -23.75 20.10
CA GLN A 77 14.25 -23.30 21.05
C GLN A 77 15.08 -22.11 20.53
N GLY A 78 14.78 -21.62 19.32
CA GLY A 78 15.39 -20.43 18.77
C GLY A 78 14.57 -19.18 19.11
N MET A 79 15.11 -18.30 19.97
CA MET A 79 14.55 -16.96 20.15
C MET A 79 14.79 -16.11 18.90
N GLY A 80 13.81 -16.07 17.99
CA GLY A 80 13.72 -15.00 17.00
C GLY A 80 13.34 -13.69 17.69
N GLN A 81 14.32 -12.87 18.07
CA GLN A 81 14.07 -11.61 18.80
C GLN A 81 13.54 -10.47 17.91
N LYS A 82 13.57 -10.62 16.58
CA LYS A 82 13.28 -9.54 15.62
C LYS A 82 12.02 -9.83 14.82
N THR A 83 11.09 -8.90 14.83
CA THR A 83 9.85 -8.98 14.04
C THR A 83 10.09 -8.74 12.56
N ASN A 84 9.20 -9.25 11.70
CA ASN A 84 9.24 -9.02 10.26
C ASN A 84 9.08 -7.51 9.96
N PRO A 85 10.03 -6.87 9.25
CA PRO A 85 9.95 -5.45 8.90
C PRO A 85 8.69 -5.06 8.12
N ILE A 86 8.19 -5.97 7.27
CA ILE A 86 6.96 -5.77 6.49
C ILE A 86 5.76 -5.80 7.43
N GLY A 87 5.68 -6.84 8.27
CA GLY A 87 4.57 -7.02 9.21
C GLY A 87 4.39 -5.82 10.13
N ASN A 88 5.48 -5.28 10.67
CA ASN A 88 5.50 -4.08 11.51
C ASN A 88 4.99 -2.82 10.81
N ARG A 89 4.92 -2.80 9.47
CA ARG A 89 4.58 -1.64 8.65
C ARG A 89 3.23 -1.77 7.94
N LEU A 90 2.57 -2.94 8.08
CA LEU A 90 1.23 -3.17 7.55
C LEU A 90 0.25 -2.18 8.18
N GLY A 91 -0.59 -1.56 7.36
CA GLY A 91 -1.58 -0.57 7.81
C GLY A 91 -1.03 0.84 8.06
N ILE A 92 0.29 1.04 8.06
CA ILE A 92 0.93 2.36 8.22
C ILE A 92 1.44 2.87 6.88
N ILE A 93 2.43 2.18 6.32
CA ILE A 93 3.05 2.56 5.03
C ILE A 93 2.91 1.47 3.97
N ARG A 94 2.53 0.25 4.35
CA ARG A 94 2.42 -0.90 3.45
C ARG A 94 1.02 -1.51 3.50
N GLY A 95 0.47 -1.76 2.31
CA GLY A 95 -0.82 -2.43 2.13
C GLY A 95 -0.71 -3.96 2.15
N TRP A 96 -1.84 -4.61 1.94
CA TRP A 96 -1.96 -6.06 1.85
C TRP A 96 -1.73 -6.55 0.41
N ASP A 97 -1.15 -7.75 0.27
CA ASP A 97 -0.95 -8.36 -1.05
C ASP A 97 -2.26 -8.99 -1.57
N SER A 98 -3.12 -9.52 -0.70
CA SER A 98 -4.46 -9.99 -1.07
C SER A 98 -5.50 -8.97 -0.57
N ASN A 99 -6.38 -8.51 -1.45
CA ASN A 99 -7.39 -7.49 -1.17
C ASN A 99 -8.79 -8.02 -1.51
N TRP A 100 -9.45 -8.63 -0.51
CA TRP A 100 -10.81 -9.13 -0.60
C TRP A 100 -11.41 -9.37 0.78
N PHE A 101 -12.74 -9.45 0.87
CA PHE A 101 -13.46 -9.74 2.11
C PHE A 101 -14.13 -11.13 2.05
N GLY A 102 -13.90 -11.93 3.09
CA GLY A 102 -14.25 -13.36 3.12
C GLY A 102 -15.59 -13.73 3.79
N GLY A 103 -16.05 -12.92 4.74
CA GLY A 103 -17.17 -13.30 5.61
C GLY A 103 -16.94 -14.68 6.27
N LYS A 104 -17.94 -15.57 6.15
CA LYS A 104 -17.89 -16.94 6.69
C LYS A 104 -16.97 -17.88 5.90
N ASP A 105 -16.79 -17.66 4.59
CA ASP A 105 -16.01 -18.53 3.70
C ASP A 105 -14.52 -18.13 3.62
N TYR A 106 -14.00 -17.49 4.67
CA TYR A 106 -12.62 -16.99 4.66
C TYR A 106 -11.59 -18.13 4.50
N GLY A 107 -11.83 -19.28 5.14
CA GLY A 107 -10.95 -20.44 5.12
C GLY A 107 -10.73 -21.02 3.73
N ASP A 108 -11.79 -21.19 2.96
CA ASP A 108 -11.69 -21.73 1.60
C ASP A 108 -11.01 -20.76 0.65
N ARG A 109 -11.33 -19.46 0.76
CA ARG A 109 -10.74 -18.42 -0.10
C ARG A 109 -9.24 -18.24 0.17
N ILE A 110 -8.79 -18.31 1.42
CA ILE A 110 -7.35 -18.23 1.74
C ILE A 110 -6.59 -19.47 1.27
N ALA A 111 -7.19 -20.67 1.36
CA ALA A 111 -6.60 -21.89 0.85
C ALA A 111 -6.47 -21.85 -0.68
N GLU A 112 -7.47 -21.30 -1.37
CA GLU A 112 -7.46 -21.07 -2.81
C GLU A 112 -6.35 -20.07 -3.22
N ASP A 113 -6.22 -18.94 -2.51
CA ASP A 113 -5.13 -17.96 -2.72
C ASP A 113 -3.75 -18.60 -2.58
N TYR A 114 -3.55 -19.44 -1.55
CA TYR A 114 -2.28 -20.14 -1.34
C TYR A 114 -1.95 -21.09 -2.49
N LYS A 115 -2.96 -21.84 -3.00
CA LYS A 115 -2.80 -22.71 -4.17
C LYS A 115 -2.40 -21.91 -5.42
N ILE A 116 -3.06 -20.77 -5.67
CA ILE A 116 -2.73 -19.89 -6.80
C ILE A 116 -1.28 -19.41 -6.71
N ARG A 117 -0.85 -18.89 -5.55
CA ARG A 117 0.53 -18.39 -5.36
C ARG A 117 1.56 -19.48 -5.57
N ARG A 118 1.36 -20.65 -4.93
CA ARG A 118 2.28 -21.79 -5.05
C ARG A 118 2.38 -22.28 -6.51
N TYR A 119 1.26 -22.32 -7.23
CA TYR A 119 1.24 -22.72 -8.63
C TYR A 119 2.02 -21.73 -9.51
N LEU A 120 1.76 -20.43 -9.35
CA LEU A 120 2.43 -19.38 -10.11
C LEU A 120 3.94 -19.34 -9.85
N GLU A 121 4.36 -19.45 -8.60
CA GLU A 121 5.79 -19.49 -8.23
C GLU A 121 6.51 -20.68 -8.86
N ALA A 122 5.87 -21.86 -8.89
CA ALA A 122 6.44 -23.06 -9.51
C ALA A 122 6.49 -22.96 -11.04
N ARG A 123 5.38 -22.55 -11.67
CA ARG A 123 5.25 -22.47 -13.14
C ARG A 123 6.17 -21.40 -13.73
N LEU A 124 6.25 -20.23 -13.08
CA LEU A 124 6.94 -19.05 -13.58
C LEU A 124 8.31 -18.83 -12.88
N SER A 125 8.99 -19.90 -12.49
CA SER A 125 10.30 -19.87 -11.82
C SER A 125 11.39 -19.09 -12.59
N LYS A 126 11.32 -19.07 -13.93
CA LYS A 126 12.22 -18.31 -14.81
C LYS A 126 11.79 -16.84 -15.00
N GLY A 127 10.55 -16.51 -14.63
CA GLY A 127 9.92 -15.20 -14.84
C GLY A 127 10.39 -14.11 -13.87
N GLY A 128 11.07 -14.45 -12.77
CA GLY A 128 11.52 -13.46 -11.78
C GLY A 128 10.36 -12.64 -11.22
N ILE A 129 9.42 -13.34 -10.58
CA ILE A 129 8.25 -12.74 -9.92
C ILE A 129 8.70 -12.12 -8.60
N SER A 130 8.22 -10.93 -8.30
CA SER A 130 8.41 -10.30 -6.98
C SER A 130 7.21 -10.50 -6.08
N LYS A 131 6.03 -10.00 -6.50
CA LYS A 131 4.80 -10.04 -5.70
C LYS A 131 3.62 -10.41 -6.59
N ILE A 132 2.70 -11.15 -6.00
CA ILE A 132 1.43 -11.53 -6.60
C ILE A 132 0.34 -10.87 -5.78
N TYR A 133 -0.38 -9.93 -6.39
CA TYR A 133 -1.55 -9.33 -5.78
C TYR A 133 -2.79 -10.08 -6.21
N ILE A 134 -3.66 -10.40 -5.26
CA ILE A 134 -4.91 -11.12 -5.53
C ILE A 134 -6.07 -10.25 -5.06
N GLU A 135 -6.90 -9.82 -5.99
CA GLU A 135 -8.14 -9.12 -5.71
C GLU A 135 -9.31 -10.03 -6.07
N ARG A 136 -10.30 -10.14 -5.19
CA ARG A 136 -11.49 -10.96 -5.45
C ARG A 136 -12.73 -10.11 -5.42
N THR A 137 -13.54 -10.27 -6.46
CA THR A 137 -14.95 -9.91 -6.46
C THR A 137 -15.78 -11.19 -6.27
N LEU A 138 -17.11 -11.08 -6.37
CA LEU A 138 -18.00 -12.24 -6.19
C LEU A 138 -17.77 -13.35 -7.24
N LYS A 139 -17.47 -12.98 -8.49
CA LYS A 139 -17.36 -13.92 -9.63
C LYS A 139 -15.97 -13.95 -10.26
N LEU A 140 -15.22 -12.85 -10.18
CA LEU A 140 -13.94 -12.67 -10.84
C LEU A 140 -12.80 -12.59 -9.82
N VAL A 141 -11.73 -13.34 -10.09
CA VAL A 141 -10.46 -13.22 -9.37
C VAL A 141 -9.46 -12.50 -10.27
N THR A 142 -8.99 -11.33 -9.84
CA THR A 142 -7.97 -10.56 -10.55
C THR A 142 -6.62 -10.81 -9.91
N VAL A 143 -5.71 -11.43 -10.67
CA VAL A 143 -4.34 -11.73 -10.25
C VAL A 143 -3.41 -10.75 -10.94
N THR A 144 -2.77 -9.88 -10.16
CA THR A 144 -1.76 -8.94 -10.68
C THR A 144 -0.36 -9.42 -10.33
N ILE A 145 0.40 -9.84 -11.33
CA ILE A 145 1.77 -10.36 -11.18
C ILE A 145 2.76 -9.23 -11.42
N THR A 146 3.60 -8.93 -10.44
CA THR A 146 4.73 -8.00 -10.60
C THR A 146 6.00 -8.76 -10.92
N THR A 147 6.66 -8.42 -12.03
CA THR A 147 7.80 -9.18 -12.55
C THR A 147 8.87 -8.25 -13.12
N ALA A 148 10.13 -8.70 -13.06
CA ALA A 148 11.24 -8.06 -13.76
C ALA A 148 11.27 -8.37 -15.28
N ARG A 149 10.59 -9.43 -15.72
CA ARG A 149 10.66 -9.95 -17.10
C ARG A 149 9.25 -10.27 -17.62
N PRO A 150 8.44 -9.26 -17.93
CA PRO A 150 7.06 -9.46 -18.39
C PRO A 150 6.98 -10.24 -19.70
N GLY A 151 7.94 -10.07 -20.62
CA GLY A 151 7.93 -10.74 -21.92
C GLY A 151 7.92 -12.27 -21.84
N LEU A 152 8.58 -12.86 -20.84
CA LEU A 152 8.57 -14.31 -20.64
C LEU A 152 7.21 -14.84 -20.16
N ILE A 153 6.45 -14.02 -19.42
CA ILE A 153 5.13 -14.39 -18.89
C ILE A 153 4.06 -14.17 -19.96
N ILE A 154 4.19 -13.13 -20.79
CA ILE A 154 3.25 -12.85 -21.88
C ILE A 154 3.36 -13.90 -23.00
N GLY A 155 4.59 -14.31 -23.32
CA GLY A 155 4.86 -15.20 -24.44
C GLY A 155 4.64 -14.53 -25.80
N LYS A 156 4.79 -15.29 -26.88
CA LYS A 156 4.57 -14.79 -28.25
C LYS A 156 3.07 -14.62 -28.49
N GLY A 157 2.62 -13.39 -28.70
CA GLY A 157 1.21 -13.08 -29.01
C GLY A 157 0.22 -13.33 -27.87
N GLY A 158 0.66 -13.42 -26.61
CA GLY A 158 -0.22 -13.62 -25.45
C GLY A 158 -0.58 -15.08 -25.13
N GLN A 159 -0.14 -16.04 -25.93
CA GLN A 159 -0.52 -17.45 -25.80
C GLN A 159 -0.22 -18.06 -24.42
N GLU A 160 0.88 -17.66 -23.77
CA GLU A 160 1.26 -18.22 -22.48
C GLU A 160 0.33 -17.72 -21.36
N VAL A 161 -0.17 -16.49 -21.47
CA VAL A 161 -1.14 -15.92 -20.52
C VAL A 161 -2.49 -16.60 -20.66
N ASP A 162 -2.91 -16.89 -21.88
CA ASP A 162 -4.18 -17.59 -22.13
C ASP A 162 -4.16 -19.01 -21.56
N LYS A 163 -3.06 -19.75 -21.76
CA LYS A 163 -2.85 -21.06 -21.13
C LYS A 163 -2.86 -20.96 -19.61
N LEU A 164 -2.14 -19.99 -19.05
CA LEU A 164 -2.08 -19.78 -17.60
C LEU A 164 -3.46 -19.47 -17.01
N LYS A 165 -4.28 -18.70 -17.74
CA LYS A 165 -5.66 -18.40 -17.36
C LYS A 165 -6.53 -19.65 -17.36
N GLU A 166 -6.41 -20.52 -18.35
CA GLU A 166 -7.12 -21.81 -18.41
C GLU A 166 -6.70 -22.75 -17.26
N GLU A 167 -5.40 -22.85 -16.98
CA GLU A 167 -4.85 -23.67 -15.90
C GLU A 167 -5.35 -23.20 -14.52
N LEU A 168 -5.31 -21.90 -14.27
CA LEU A 168 -5.81 -21.32 -13.02
C LEU A 168 -7.34 -21.45 -12.91
N LYS A 169 -8.07 -21.40 -14.03
CA LYS A 169 -9.52 -21.64 -14.05
C LYS A 169 -9.86 -23.07 -13.64
N LYS A 170 -9.07 -24.07 -14.08
CA LYS A 170 -9.21 -25.47 -13.62
C LYS A 170 -8.96 -25.64 -12.13
N LEU A 171 -8.02 -24.87 -11.55
CA LEU A 171 -7.69 -24.93 -10.12
C LEU A 171 -8.73 -24.30 -9.20
N THR A 172 -9.41 -23.25 -9.67
CA THR A 172 -10.29 -22.41 -8.83
C THR A 172 -11.77 -22.58 -9.14
N GLY A 173 -12.12 -23.05 -10.33
CA GLY A 173 -13.51 -23.10 -10.83
C GLY A 173 -14.14 -21.72 -11.06
N LYS A 174 -13.35 -20.64 -11.06
CA LYS A 174 -13.80 -19.25 -11.20
C LYS A 174 -13.16 -18.60 -12.41
N ASP A 175 -13.76 -17.49 -12.88
CA ASP A 175 -13.15 -16.70 -13.94
C ASP A 175 -12.01 -15.85 -13.39
N ILE A 176 -10.87 -15.91 -14.08
CA ILE A 176 -9.62 -15.28 -13.67
C ILE A 176 -9.21 -14.23 -14.70
N GLN A 177 -8.85 -13.05 -14.22
CA GLN A 177 -8.19 -12.03 -15.00
C GLN A 177 -6.73 -11.90 -14.53
N ILE A 178 -5.79 -11.94 -15.46
CA ILE A 178 -4.36 -11.81 -15.17
C ILE A 178 -3.89 -10.44 -15.65
N ASN A 179 -3.31 -9.66 -14.75
CA ASN A 179 -2.64 -8.41 -15.06
C ASN A 179 -1.14 -8.58 -14.84
N ILE A 180 -0.31 -8.20 -15.81
CA ILE A 180 1.15 -8.30 -15.69
C ILE A 180 1.71 -6.88 -15.57
N PHE A 181 2.48 -6.65 -14.51
CA PHE A 181 3.10 -5.36 -14.24
C PHE A 181 4.62 -5.46 -14.22
N GLU A 182 5.26 -4.57 -14.96
CA GLU A 182 6.72 -4.52 -15.09
C GLU A 182 7.36 -3.73 -13.95
N ILE A 183 8.38 -4.33 -13.35
CA ILE A 183 9.25 -3.68 -12.37
C ILE A 183 10.36 -2.96 -13.11
N LYS A 184 10.26 -1.62 -13.19
CA LYS A 184 11.24 -0.77 -13.89
C LYS A 184 12.66 -0.83 -13.31
N ARG A 185 12.81 -1.14 -12.02
CA ARG A 185 14.10 -1.14 -11.30
C ARG A 185 14.18 -2.38 -10.42
N PRO A 186 14.58 -3.54 -10.96
CA PRO A 186 14.59 -4.80 -10.23
C PRO A 186 15.60 -4.82 -9.08
N GLU A 187 16.67 -4.01 -9.13
CA GLU A 187 17.71 -3.93 -8.11
C GLU A 187 17.22 -3.30 -6.80
N LEU A 188 16.12 -2.55 -6.83
CA LEU A 188 15.50 -1.98 -5.64
C LEU A 188 14.50 -2.94 -4.97
N ASP A 189 14.24 -4.11 -5.57
CA ASP A 189 13.31 -5.09 -5.04
C ASP A 189 14.04 -6.17 -4.23
N ALA A 190 13.65 -6.33 -2.96
CA ALA A 190 14.29 -7.27 -2.06
C ALA A 190 14.11 -8.73 -2.49
N VAL A 191 12.99 -9.08 -3.15
CA VAL A 191 12.72 -10.45 -3.62
C VAL A 191 13.71 -10.83 -4.71
N LEU A 192 13.79 -9.98 -5.74
CA LEU A 192 14.63 -10.21 -6.91
C LEU A 192 16.13 -10.18 -6.57
N VAL A 193 16.53 -9.30 -5.65
CA VAL A 193 17.91 -9.25 -5.15
C VAL A 193 18.27 -10.51 -4.35
N ALA A 194 17.38 -10.98 -3.47
CA ALA A 194 17.60 -12.21 -2.71
C ALA A 194 17.69 -13.45 -3.61
N ASP A 195 16.79 -13.56 -4.61
CA ASP A 195 16.80 -14.64 -5.59
C ASP A 195 18.06 -14.62 -6.46
N SER A 196 18.52 -13.44 -6.88
CA SER A 196 19.74 -13.30 -7.66
C SER A 196 20.97 -13.76 -6.88
N ILE A 197 21.08 -13.36 -5.60
CA ILE A 197 22.17 -13.81 -4.72
C ILE A 197 22.10 -15.32 -4.51
N SER A 198 20.89 -15.86 -4.28
CA SER A 198 20.70 -17.29 -4.04
C SER A 198 21.11 -18.12 -5.26
N LYS A 199 20.63 -17.77 -6.46
CA LYS A 199 21.01 -18.43 -7.72
C LYS A 199 22.50 -18.34 -8.02
N GLN A 200 23.14 -17.21 -7.69
CA GLN A 200 24.60 -17.08 -7.84
C GLN A 200 25.37 -18.02 -6.92
N ILE A 201 24.92 -18.18 -5.68
CA ILE A 201 25.52 -19.11 -4.71
C ILE A 201 25.30 -20.57 -5.14
N GLU A 202 24.13 -20.90 -5.68
CA GLU A 202 23.85 -22.23 -6.26
C GLU A 202 24.78 -22.54 -7.44
N ASN A 203 25.08 -21.54 -8.26
CA ASN A 203 26.06 -21.61 -9.34
C ASN A 203 27.53 -21.58 -8.86
N ARG A 204 27.79 -21.84 -7.57
CA ARG A 204 29.13 -21.92 -6.94
C ARG A 204 29.95 -20.63 -7.01
N ILE A 205 29.30 -19.48 -7.21
CA ILE A 205 29.98 -18.18 -7.05
C ILE A 205 30.20 -17.95 -5.56
N SER A 206 31.35 -17.38 -5.19
CA SER A 206 31.64 -17.00 -3.81
C SER A 206 30.54 -16.08 -3.25
N TYR A 207 29.95 -16.45 -2.11
CA TYR A 207 28.86 -15.69 -1.50
C TYR A 207 29.26 -14.24 -1.20
N ARG A 208 30.52 -13.98 -0.80
CA ARG A 208 31.01 -12.61 -0.55
C ARG A 208 30.97 -11.76 -1.81
N ARG A 209 31.39 -12.33 -2.94
CA ARG A 209 31.37 -11.67 -4.25
C ARG A 209 29.93 -11.39 -4.69
N ALA A 210 29.06 -12.39 -4.60
CA ALA A 210 27.64 -12.24 -4.95
C ALA A 210 26.96 -11.13 -4.14
N VAL A 211 27.18 -11.10 -2.82
CA VAL A 211 26.63 -10.05 -1.94
C VAL A 211 27.19 -8.68 -2.26
N LYS A 212 28.52 -8.52 -2.39
CA LYS A 212 29.13 -7.22 -2.67
C LYS A 212 28.68 -6.66 -4.02
N MET A 213 28.54 -7.51 -5.03
CA MET A 213 28.02 -7.13 -6.35
C MET A 213 26.56 -6.66 -6.26
N ALA A 214 25.70 -7.41 -5.56
CA ALA A 214 24.29 -7.05 -5.39
C ALA A 214 24.13 -5.74 -4.58
N MET A 215 24.92 -5.55 -3.53
CA MET A 215 24.93 -4.32 -2.73
C MET A 215 25.34 -3.10 -3.56
N ALA A 216 26.43 -3.21 -4.31
CA ALA A 216 26.89 -2.13 -5.19
C ALA A 216 25.83 -1.77 -6.25
N SER A 217 25.15 -2.77 -6.83
CA SER A 217 24.08 -2.53 -7.80
C SER A 217 22.87 -1.83 -7.18
N THR A 218 22.46 -2.25 -5.98
CA THR A 218 21.32 -1.67 -5.26
C THR A 218 21.58 -0.22 -4.86
N MET A 219 22.77 0.05 -4.31
CA MET A 219 23.16 1.41 -3.91
C MET A 219 23.29 2.34 -5.12
N ARG A 220 23.84 1.86 -6.24
CA ARG A 220 23.93 2.62 -7.50
C ARG A 220 22.55 3.05 -8.02
N MET A 221 21.53 2.21 -7.84
CA MET A 221 20.16 2.49 -8.26
C MET A 221 19.39 3.44 -7.31
N GLY A 222 20.07 3.97 -6.28
CA GLY A 222 19.55 5.03 -5.42
C GLY A 222 18.83 4.56 -4.16
N ALA A 223 19.10 3.33 -3.68
CA ALA A 223 18.69 2.94 -2.33
C ALA A 223 19.48 3.74 -1.27
N GLU A 224 18.85 4.14 -0.17
CA GLU A 224 19.57 4.82 0.92
C GLU A 224 20.35 3.83 1.79
N GLY A 225 20.00 2.54 1.74
CA GLY A 225 20.74 1.48 2.41
C GLY A 225 20.28 0.08 2.04
N ILE A 226 21.21 -0.86 2.12
CA ILE A 226 20.99 -2.29 1.91
C ILE A 226 21.73 -3.10 2.99
N LYS A 227 21.06 -4.11 3.52
CA LYS A 227 21.66 -5.11 4.40
C LYS A 227 21.36 -6.48 3.83
N VAL A 228 22.38 -7.32 3.77
CA VAL A 228 22.26 -8.72 3.40
C VAL A 228 22.86 -9.56 4.52
N GLN A 229 22.10 -10.53 5.01
CA GLN A 229 22.56 -11.51 5.99
C GLN A 229 22.48 -12.89 5.38
N ILE A 230 23.59 -13.61 5.35
CA ILE A 230 23.65 -15.00 4.88
C ILE A 230 23.95 -15.89 6.08
N SER A 231 23.18 -16.96 6.23
CA SER A 231 23.33 -17.94 7.30
C SER A 231 23.34 -19.36 6.74
N GLY A 232 24.27 -20.19 7.21
CA GLY A 232 24.37 -21.60 6.82
C GLY A 232 25.82 -22.08 6.81
N ARG A 233 26.08 -23.18 6.09
CA ARG A 233 27.42 -23.76 5.92
C ARG A 233 28.21 -22.97 4.86
N LEU A 234 28.65 -21.77 5.23
CA LEU A 234 29.39 -20.86 4.36
C LEU A 234 30.70 -21.51 3.88
N ASN A 235 30.92 -21.52 2.55
CA ASN A 235 32.05 -22.20 1.88
C ASN A 235 32.16 -23.71 2.17
N GLY A 236 31.07 -24.38 2.52
CA GLY A 236 31.10 -25.82 2.80
C GLY A 236 31.69 -26.20 4.16
N ALA A 237 31.92 -25.23 5.05
CA ALA A 237 32.37 -25.50 6.41
C ALA A 237 31.39 -26.43 7.16
N GLU A 238 31.91 -27.23 8.09
CA GLU A 238 31.10 -28.14 8.91
C GLU A 238 30.12 -27.38 9.80
N MET A 239 30.59 -26.34 10.50
CA MET A 239 29.77 -25.50 11.36
C MET A 239 29.06 -24.39 10.59
N ALA A 240 27.76 -24.22 10.84
CA ALA A 240 26.98 -23.13 10.28
C ALA A 240 27.38 -21.79 10.91
N ARG A 241 27.55 -20.77 10.06
CA ARG A 241 27.88 -19.39 10.48
C ARG A 241 26.89 -18.41 9.87
N SER A 242 26.78 -17.24 10.49
CA SER A 242 25.99 -16.11 9.95
C SER A 242 26.90 -14.92 9.73
N GLU A 243 26.93 -14.40 8.51
CA GLU A 243 27.68 -13.20 8.15
C GLU A 243 26.70 -12.13 7.67
N SER A 244 26.91 -10.89 8.11
CA SER A 244 26.05 -9.77 7.72
C SER A 244 26.85 -8.66 7.08
N PHE A 245 26.39 -8.22 5.91
CA PHE A 245 26.93 -7.09 5.17
C PHE A 245 25.90 -5.98 5.19
N LYS A 246 26.33 -4.76 5.47
CA LYS A 246 25.47 -3.57 5.51
C LYS A 246 26.18 -2.42 4.82
N ASP A 247 25.41 -1.67 4.04
CA ASP A 247 25.84 -0.42 3.43
C ASP A 247 24.68 0.59 3.52
N GLY A 248 25.01 1.85 3.80
CA GLY A 248 24.04 2.91 4.03
C GLY A 248 23.16 2.77 5.30
N ARG A 249 22.00 3.44 5.28
CA ARG A 249 21.11 3.62 6.44
C ARG A 249 19.91 2.68 6.39
N ILE A 250 19.64 1.96 7.49
CA ILE A 250 18.51 1.02 7.59
C ILE A 250 17.90 1.08 9.01
N PRO A 251 16.99 2.02 9.27
CA PRO A 251 16.41 2.20 10.59
C PRO A 251 15.19 1.27 10.77
N LEU A 252 15.43 0.06 11.28
CA LEU A 252 14.37 -0.96 11.42
C LEU A 252 13.26 -0.56 12.41
N SER A 253 13.61 0.18 13.46
CA SER A 253 12.67 0.67 14.49
C SER A 253 11.80 1.84 14.02
N THR A 254 12.12 2.45 12.88
CA THR A 254 11.38 3.59 12.34
C THR A 254 10.28 3.12 11.40
N PHE A 255 9.02 3.21 11.83
CA PHE A 255 7.86 2.75 11.05
C PHE A 255 7.62 3.52 9.74
N ARG A 256 8.01 4.79 9.68
CA ARG A 256 7.92 5.61 8.45
C ARG A 256 8.95 5.27 7.36
N ALA A 257 9.97 4.48 7.69
CA ALA A 257 10.99 4.09 6.73
C ALA A 257 10.43 2.98 5.83
N ASP A 258 10.45 3.20 4.50
CA ASP A 258 10.05 2.22 3.49
C ASP A 258 11.16 1.19 3.32
N ILE A 259 11.02 0.09 4.06
CA ILE A 259 11.96 -1.02 4.09
C ILE A 259 11.29 -2.22 3.42
N ASP A 260 11.84 -2.64 2.29
CA ASP A 260 11.50 -3.90 1.68
C ASP A 260 12.35 -5.02 2.28
N TYR A 261 11.74 -6.19 2.46
CA TYR A 261 12.38 -7.33 3.10
C TYR A 261 11.98 -8.61 2.39
N HIS A 262 12.95 -9.47 2.13
CA HIS A 262 12.70 -10.82 1.67
C HIS A 262 13.78 -11.77 2.21
N TRP A 263 13.44 -13.06 2.22
CA TRP A 263 14.41 -14.11 2.49
C TRP A 263 14.26 -15.17 1.39
N ALA A 264 15.40 -15.66 0.90
CA ALA A 264 15.47 -16.73 -0.09
C ALA A 264 16.38 -17.84 0.43
N GLU A 265 16.14 -19.06 -0.03
CA GLU A 265 16.99 -20.23 0.24
C GLU A 265 17.82 -20.53 -1.00
N ALA A 266 19.12 -20.75 -0.80
CA ALA A 266 20.02 -21.28 -1.82
C ALA A 266 20.30 -22.75 -1.53
N HIS A 267 20.04 -23.61 -2.52
CA HIS A 267 20.24 -25.05 -2.43
C HIS A 267 21.65 -25.43 -2.89
N THR A 268 22.51 -25.77 -1.95
CA THR A 268 23.89 -26.21 -2.22
C THR A 268 24.09 -27.68 -1.88
N THR A 269 25.18 -28.27 -2.38
CA THR A 269 25.55 -29.66 -2.07
C THR A 269 25.73 -29.92 -0.58
N TYR A 270 26.17 -28.90 0.19
CA TYR A 270 26.46 -29.03 1.62
C TYR A 270 25.23 -28.76 2.51
N GLY A 271 24.10 -28.38 1.92
CA GLY A 271 22.87 -28.02 2.64
C GLY A 271 22.23 -26.74 2.10
N ARG A 272 21.40 -26.10 2.93
CA ARG A 272 20.69 -24.87 2.57
C ARG A 272 21.35 -23.65 3.19
N LEU A 273 21.47 -22.59 2.41
CA LEU A 273 21.92 -21.28 2.87
C LEU A 273 20.74 -20.31 2.83
N GLY A 274 20.44 -19.66 3.95
CA GLY A 274 19.42 -18.62 4.03
C GLY A 274 20.01 -17.26 3.71
N VAL A 275 19.46 -16.57 2.72
CA VAL A 275 19.84 -15.20 2.33
C VAL A 275 18.70 -14.26 2.71
N LYS A 276 18.92 -13.35 3.65
CA LYS A 276 17.96 -12.33 4.08
C LYS A 276 18.41 -10.97 3.57
N VAL A 277 17.52 -10.25 2.89
CA VAL A 277 17.82 -8.95 2.29
C VAL A 277 16.87 -7.89 2.83
N TRP A 278 17.41 -6.76 3.26
CA TRP A 278 16.68 -5.54 3.63
C TRP A 278 17.12 -4.41 2.71
N ILE A 279 16.17 -3.72 2.08
CA ILE A 279 16.45 -2.56 1.22
C ILE A 279 15.64 -1.38 1.75
N MET A 280 16.32 -0.29 2.08
CA MET A 280 15.72 0.98 2.48
C MET A 280 15.60 1.87 1.24
N LYS A 281 14.36 2.15 0.84
CA LYS A 281 14.04 2.96 -0.36
C LYS A 281 13.91 4.45 -0.06
N GLY A 282 13.52 4.79 1.17
CA GLY A 282 13.37 6.16 1.65
C GLY A 282 12.45 6.25 2.86
N GLU A 283 12.10 7.47 3.26
CA GLU A 283 11.05 7.73 4.26
C GLU A 283 9.76 8.22 3.60
N VAL A 284 8.61 7.67 4.03
CA VAL A 284 7.29 8.09 3.55
C VAL A 284 6.71 9.10 4.54
N TYR A 285 6.35 10.28 4.02
CA TYR A 285 5.69 11.33 4.77
C TYR A 285 4.21 11.45 4.36
N GLY A 286 3.31 11.58 5.33
CA GLY A 286 1.87 11.67 5.11
C GLY A 286 1.15 10.32 5.15
N LYS A 287 -0.17 10.32 4.89
CA LYS A 287 -0.96 9.10 4.77
C LYS A 287 -0.80 8.55 3.35
N ARG A 288 -0.32 7.29 3.23
CA ARG A 288 -0.20 6.60 1.95
C ARG A 288 -1.53 5.89 1.65
N GLU A 289 -1.96 5.91 0.40
CA GLU A 289 -3.04 5.05 -0.08
C GLU A 289 -2.54 3.60 -0.04
N LEU A 290 -3.20 2.75 0.75
CA LEU A 290 -2.76 1.37 1.03
C LEU A 290 -3.36 0.36 0.05
N SER A 291 -4.26 0.78 -0.84
CA SER A 291 -4.86 -0.07 -1.85
C SER A 291 -3.81 -0.51 -2.88
N PRO A 292 -3.75 -1.80 -3.25
CA PRO A 292 -2.78 -2.35 -4.19
C PRO A 292 -3.12 -2.01 -5.66
N LEU A 293 -3.57 -0.78 -5.92
CA LEU A 293 -3.75 -0.22 -7.26
C LEU A 293 -2.38 0.07 -7.89
N VAL A 294 -1.64 -1.01 -8.18
CA VAL A 294 -0.36 -0.96 -8.88
C VAL A 294 -0.63 -0.53 -10.31
N GLY A 295 -0.39 0.76 -10.60
CA GLY A 295 -0.50 1.31 -11.96
C GLY A 295 -1.35 2.57 -12.07
N GLN A 296 -2.24 2.84 -11.11
CA GLN A 296 -2.82 4.18 -10.94
C GLN A 296 -2.00 4.95 -9.92
N GLN A 297 -0.71 5.17 -10.22
CA GLN A 297 -0.17 6.46 -9.80
C GLN A 297 -1.06 7.47 -10.51
N LYS A 298 -1.98 8.13 -9.79
CA LYS A 298 -2.46 9.45 -10.21
C LYS A 298 -1.17 10.16 -10.59
N LYS A 299 -0.92 10.35 -11.90
CA LYS A 299 0.20 11.17 -12.41
C LYS A 299 0.15 12.36 -11.49
N GLY A 300 1.13 12.47 -10.59
CA GLY A 300 1.00 13.31 -9.42
C GLY A 300 0.46 14.63 -9.93
N GLU A 301 -0.68 15.09 -9.40
CA GLU A 301 -1.14 16.44 -9.65
C GLU A 301 0.13 17.28 -9.68
N ILE A 302 0.43 17.91 -10.82
CA ILE A 302 1.59 18.79 -10.91
C ILE A 302 1.23 19.90 -9.92
N MET A 303 1.58 19.68 -8.66
CA MET A 303 1.35 20.62 -7.60
C MET A 303 2.34 21.71 -7.96
N LEU A 304 1.82 22.78 -8.56
CA LEU A 304 2.51 24.06 -8.57
C LEU A 304 2.76 24.40 -7.11
N GLN A 305 3.91 24.00 -6.59
CA GLN A 305 4.37 24.30 -5.26
C GLN A 305 5.89 24.42 -5.29
N PRO A 306 6.48 25.34 -4.51
CA PRO A 306 7.92 25.53 -4.50
C PRO A 306 8.62 24.28 -3.94
N LYS A 307 9.58 23.74 -4.70
CA LYS A 307 10.39 22.60 -4.29
C LYS A 307 11.23 22.90 -3.04
N ARG A 308 11.67 24.15 -2.89
CA ARG A 308 12.43 24.66 -1.74
C ARG A 308 11.97 26.10 -1.44
N THR A 309 11.90 26.45 -0.16
CA THR A 309 11.63 27.82 0.31
C THR A 309 12.62 28.22 1.39
N LYS A 310 13.03 29.49 1.38
CA LYS A 310 13.96 30.05 2.39
C LYS A 310 13.38 29.98 3.81
N PHE A 311 12.07 30.22 3.92
CA PHE A 311 11.35 30.14 5.18
C PHE A 311 10.09 29.29 5.03
N ARG A 312 9.90 28.35 5.96
CA ARG A 312 8.74 27.45 5.96
C ARG A 312 7.44 28.15 6.37
N ARG A 313 7.52 29.26 7.12
CA ARG A 313 6.38 30.06 7.59
C ARG A 313 6.69 31.54 7.36
N VAL A 314 5.82 32.26 6.67
CA VAL A 314 6.02 33.69 6.35
C VAL A 314 4.95 34.56 6.98
N HIS A 315 5.19 35.86 7.08
CA HIS A 315 4.17 36.85 7.44
C HIS A 315 3.16 36.98 6.29
N LYS A 316 1.87 37.09 6.62
CA LYS A 316 0.83 37.31 5.60
C LYS A 316 1.09 38.68 4.97
N MET A 317 1.21 38.72 3.65
CA MET A 317 1.40 39.98 2.94
C MET A 317 0.10 40.77 2.87
N LYS A 318 0.23 42.10 2.82
CA LYS A 318 -0.89 43.00 2.53
C LYS A 318 -1.22 42.94 1.04
N MET A 319 -2.51 42.92 0.74
CA MET A 319 -3.06 42.80 -0.61
C MET A 319 -3.22 44.13 -1.35
N LYS A 320 -2.88 45.24 -0.68
CA LYS A 320 -3.09 46.60 -1.18
C LYS A 320 -2.10 46.98 -2.29
N GLY A 321 -2.55 47.88 -3.16
CA GLY A 321 -1.78 48.50 -4.23
C GLY A 321 -1.76 47.73 -5.55
N ASN A 322 -1.31 48.40 -6.61
CA ASN A 322 -1.23 47.84 -7.96
C ASN A 322 0.01 46.96 -8.15
N ALA A 323 -0.04 46.08 -9.17
CA ALA A 323 1.10 45.27 -9.57
C ALA A 323 2.20 46.13 -10.21
N GLN A 324 3.38 46.17 -9.59
CA GLN A 324 4.55 46.88 -10.15
C GLN A 324 5.27 46.09 -11.25
N ARG A 325 5.10 44.77 -11.31
CA ARG A 325 5.80 43.88 -12.26
C ARG A 325 4.86 42.85 -12.88
N GLY A 326 5.10 42.47 -14.13
CA GLY A 326 4.33 41.45 -14.84
C GLY A 326 2.91 41.91 -15.20
N SER A 327 2.78 43.18 -15.58
CA SER A 327 1.55 43.81 -16.04
C SER A 327 1.41 43.85 -17.58
N GLN A 328 2.47 43.44 -18.28
CA GLN A 328 2.60 43.36 -19.75
C GLN A 328 2.86 41.90 -20.17
N LEU A 329 2.33 41.52 -21.35
CA LEU A 329 2.56 40.21 -21.96
C LEU A 329 4.04 40.08 -22.31
N ALA A 330 4.64 38.91 -22.08
CA ALA A 330 6.06 38.72 -22.37
C ALA A 330 6.34 37.57 -23.34
N TYR A 331 5.48 36.55 -23.38
CA TYR A 331 5.66 35.35 -24.18
C TYR A 331 4.50 35.11 -25.14
N GLY A 332 3.26 35.28 -24.66
CA GLY A 332 2.06 35.04 -25.45
C GLY A 332 1.52 36.29 -26.14
N THR A 333 0.79 36.07 -27.23
CA THR A 333 0.04 37.10 -27.97
C THR A 333 -1.24 37.52 -27.24
N PHE A 334 -1.81 36.62 -26.42
CA PHE A 334 -3.04 36.87 -25.67
C PHE A 334 -2.83 36.54 -24.20
N GLY A 335 -3.63 37.14 -23.30
CA GLY A 335 -3.59 36.78 -21.89
C GLY A 335 -4.76 37.30 -21.07
N ILE A 336 -4.76 36.97 -19.79
CA ILE A 336 -5.72 37.51 -18.82
C ILE A 336 -5.03 38.26 -17.69
N LYS A 337 -5.54 39.47 -17.45
CA LYS A 337 -5.06 40.42 -16.44
C LYS A 337 -6.07 40.53 -15.32
N ALA A 338 -5.62 40.41 -14.07
CA ALA A 338 -6.48 40.60 -12.91
C ALA A 338 -6.88 42.07 -12.78
N THR A 339 -8.17 42.37 -12.61
CA THR A 339 -8.65 43.72 -12.30
C THR A 339 -8.61 43.98 -10.80
N GLU A 340 -8.78 42.93 -10.01
CA GLU A 340 -8.78 42.96 -8.54
C GLU A 340 -7.60 42.19 -7.95
N GLY A 341 -7.39 42.34 -6.65
CA GLY A 341 -6.47 41.48 -5.92
C GLY A 341 -7.15 40.16 -5.56
N ALA A 342 -6.44 39.04 -5.65
CA ALA A 342 -6.88 37.76 -5.07
C ALA A 342 -5.73 36.93 -4.50
N TRP A 343 -6.04 36.04 -3.55
CA TRP A 343 -5.16 34.91 -3.21
C TRP A 343 -5.62 33.71 -4.01
N ILE A 344 -4.78 33.26 -4.94
CA ILE A 344 -5.12 32.17 -5.85
C ILE A 344 -4.38 30.91 -5.44
N THR A 345 -5.11 29.85 -5.15
CA THR A 345 -4.54 28.57 -4.73
C THR A 345 -3.89 27.83 -5.90
N ALA A 346 -2.90 26.97 -5.62
CA ALA A 346 -2.28 26.11 -6.64
C ALA A 346 -3.33 25.27 -7.41
N ARG A 347 -4.38 24.80 -6.72
CA ARG A 347 -5.49 24.05 -7.33
C ARG A 347 -6.28 24.87 -8.34
N GLN A 348 -6.56 26.14 -8.03
CA GLN A 348 -7.27 27.04 -8.95
C GLN A 348 -6.43 27.38 -10.18
N ILE A 349 -5.12 27.60 -10.00
CA ILE A 349 -4.19 27.85 -11.12
C ILE A 349 -4.18 26.64 -12.06
N GLU A 350 -4.07 25.43 -11.50
CA GLU A 350 -4.03 24.20 -12.29
C GLU A 350 -5.38 23.90 -12.96
N ALA A 351 -6.49 24.14 -12.27
CA ALA A 351 -7.83 24.03 -12.85
C ALA A 351 -8.04 24.99 -14.04
N ALA A 352 -7.57 26.23 -13.91
CA ALA A 352 -7.61 27.22 -14.99
C ALA A 352 -6.71 26.81 -16.17
N ARG A 353 -5.50 26.31 -15.89
CA ARG A 353 -4.58 25.76 -16.91
C ARG A 353 -5.23 24.62 -17.69
N ILE A 354 -5.79 23.64 -16.98
CA ILE A 354 -6.44 22.48 -17.58
C ILE A 354 -7.63 22.92 -18.45
N ALA A 355 -8.45 23.85 -17.97
CA ALA A 355 -9.60 24.36 -18.71
C ALA A 355 -9.17 24.99 -20.05
N ALA A 356 -8.19 25.89 -20.03
CA ALA A 356 -7.68 26.53 -21.24
C ALA A 356 -7.01 25.51 -22.19
N THR A 357 -6.08 24.68 -21.69
CA THR A 357 -5.38 23.69 -22.52
C THR A 357 -6.34 22.67 -23.14
N ARG A 358 -7.41 22.29 -22.44
CA ARG A 358 -8.43 21.36 -22.95
C ARG A 358 -9.23 21.99 -24.09
N TYR A 359 -9.62 23.25 -23.98
CA TYR A 359 -10.33 23.96 -25.04
C TYR A 359 -9.45 24.15 -26.28
N MET A 360 -8.18 24.50 -26.08
CA MET A 360 -7.18 24.61 -27.14
C MET A 360 -6.83 23.27 -27.80
N LYS A 361 -7.34 22.13 -27.32
CA LYS A 361 -6.97 20.78 -27.78
C LYS A 361 -5.46 20.50 -27.79
N ARG A 362 -4.70 21.20 -26.93
CA ARG A 362 -3.21 21.22 -26.88
C ARG A 362 -2.53 21.83 -28.10
N GLU A 363 -3.23 22.62 -28.90
CA GLU A 363 -2.66 23.47 -29.93
C GLU A 363 -2.11 24.76 -29.30
N GLY A 364 -0.92 25.17 -29.70
CA GLY A 364 -0.23 26.35 -29.16
C GLY A 364 0.37 26.15 -27.76
N GLN A 365 0.79 27.26 -27.16
CA GLN A 365 1.51 27.29 -25.89
C GLN A 365 0.76 28.15 -24.87
N LEU A 366 0.73 27.67 -23.62
CA LEU A 366 0.13 28.38 -22.49
C LEU A 366 1.18 28.56 -21.39
N TRP A 367 1.43 29.81 -21.02
CA TRP A 367 2.34 30.17 -19.95
C TRP A 367 1.58 30.59 -18.70
N ILE A 368 1.99 30.03 -17.56
CA ILE A 368 1.51 30.46 -16.25
C ILE A 368 2.47 31.54 -15.73
N LYS A 369 1.95 32.75 -15.48
CA LYS A 369 2.72 33.90 -14.98
C LYS A 369 2.64 34.07 -13.46
N ILE A 370 1.73 33.36 -12.82
CA ILE A 370 1.56 33.35 -11.37
C ILE A 370 2.00 32.02 -10.77
N PHE A 371 2.98 32.07 -9.88
CA PHE A 371 3.46 30.88 -9.17
C PHE A 371 3.02 30.94 -7.71
N PRO A 372 2.42 29.88 -7.15
CA PRO A 372 2.00 29.85 -5.76
C PRO A 372 3.20 29.66 -4.83
N ASP A 373 3.84 30.77 -4.48
CA ASP A 373 5.07 30.81 -3.70
C ASP A 373 4.85 31.09 -2.20
N LYS A 374 3.61 31.39 -1.78
CA LYS A 374 3.31 31.75 -0.38
C LYS A 374 2.61 30.62 0.38
N PRO A 375 3.13 30.18 1.53
CA PRO A 375 2.48 29.17 2.34
C PRO A 375 1.38 29.79 3.20
N ILE A 376 0.18 29.23 3.13
CA ILE A 376 -0.90 29.49 4.10
C ILE A 376 -0.77 28.48 5.24
N THR A 377 -0.74 29.00 6.46
CA THR A 377 -0.67 28.20 7.68
C THR A 377 -2.03 28.22 8.38
N LYS A 378 -2.45 27.06 8.90
CA LYS A 378 -3.67 26.91 9.68
C LYS A 378 -3.36 26.21 11.00
N LYS A 379 -3.96 26.71 12.07
CA LYS A 379 -3.93 26.03 13.37
C LYS A 379 -5.14 25.13 13.52
N PRO A 380 -5.02 23.99 14.20
CA PRO A 380 -6.17 23.26 14.72
C PRO A 380 -7.00 24.16 15.65
N ALA A 381 -8.31 23.95 15.68
CA ALA A 381 -9.25 24.80 16.40
C ALA A 381 -8.98 24.87 17.92
N GLU A 382 -8.43 23.81 18.51
CA GLU A 382 -8.23 23.64 19.96
C GLU A 382 -6.97 24.35 20.51
N VAL A 383 -6.17 25.00 19.67
CA VAL A 383 -4.88 25.54 20.10
C VAL A 383 -5.03 26.91 20.77
N ARG A 384 -4.70 26.98 22.07
CA ARG A 384 -4.63 28.22 22.85
C ARG A 384 -3.81 29.31 22.15
N MET A 385 -4.23 30.56 22.33
CA MET A 385 -3.50 31.73 21.83
C MET A 385 -2.05 31.76 22.37
N GLY A 386 -1.11 32.25 21.57
CA GLY A 386 0.31 32.33 21.94
C GLY A 386 1.24 31.25 21.33
N LYS A 387 0.74 30.09 20.89
CA LYS A 387 1.59 28.99 20.33
C LYS A 387 2.15 29.21 18.89
N GLY A 388 2.45 30.44 18.48
CA GLY A 388 3.08 30.74 17.18
C GLY A 388 2.18 30.51 15.96
N LYS A 389 2.70 30.07 14.81
CA LYS A 389 1.94 29.76 13.57
C LYS A 389 1.78 28.24 13.39
N GLY A 390 0.70 27.80 12.74
CA GLY A 390 0.38 26.39 12.51
C GLY A 390 1.21 25.71 11.41
N ALA A 391 0.83 24.48 11.05
CA ALA A 391 1.43 23.79 9.90
C ALA A 391 1.02 24.48 8.59
N VAL A 392 1.87 24.35 7.54
CA VAL A 392 1.53 24.80 6.19
C VAL A 392 0.49 23.84 5.62
N GLU A 393 -0.64 24.37 5.18
CA GLU A 393 -1.76 23.58 4.66
C GLU A 393 -1.76 23.57 3.13
N TYR A 394 -1.59 24.74 2.51
CA TYR A 394 -1.53 24.89 1.05
C TYR A 394 -0.74 26.14 0.65
N TRP A 395 -0.42 26.23 -0.65
CA TRP A 395 0.31 27.36 -1.25
C TRP A 395 -0.62 28.24 -2.09
N VAL A 396 -0.38 29.54 -2.04
CA VAL A 396 -1.13 30.56 -2.79
C VAL A 396 -0.19 31.49 -3.55
N ALA A 397 -0.67 31.97 -4.70
CA ALA A 397 -0.11 33.10 -5.41
C ALA A 397 -0.89 34.36 -4.99
N VAL A 398 -0.17 35.40 -4.58
CA VAL A 398 -0.78 36.70 -4.31
C VAL A 398 -0.82 37.50 -5.60
N VAL A 399 -2.02 37.72 -6.12
CA VAL A 399 -2.25 38.48 -7.35
C VAL A 399 -2.75 39.86 -6.96
N LYS A 400 -2.12 40.90 -7.52
CA LYS A 400 -2.52 42.31 -7.37
C LYS A 400 -3.24 42.79 -8.62
N PRO A 401 -4.10 43.82 -8.51
CA PRO A 401 -4.67 44.51 -9.67
C PRO A 401 -3.61 44.85 -10.70
N GLY A 402 -3.89 44.53 -11.97
CA GLY A 402 -3.02 44.77 -13.10
C GLY A 402 -1.97 43.68 -13.38
N LYS A 403 -1.93 42.58 -12.61
CA LYS A 403 -1.02 41.46 -12.86
C LYS A 403 -1.58 40.53 -13.94
N ILE A 404 -0.74 40.10 -14.87
CA ILE A 404 -1.07 39.06 -15.85
C ILE A 404 -0.87 37.68 -15.23
N MET A 405 -1.85 36.80 -15.41
CA MET A 405 -1.88 35.48 -14.79
C MET A 405 -1.58 34.35 -15.76
N PHE A 406 -2.15 34.41 -16.95
CA PHE A 406 -1.95 33.42 -18.01
C PHE A 406 -1.70 34.15 -19.33
N GLU A 407 -0.82 33.57 -20.14
CA GLU A 407 -0.54 33.99 -21.51
C GLU A 407 -0.72 32.80 -22.44
N ILE A 408 -1.21 33.05 -23.65
CA ILE A 408 -1.42 32.07 -24.70
C ILE A 408 -0.78 32.58 -25.99
N GLY A 409 -0.16 31.69 -26.75
CA GLY A 409 0.44 31.98 -28.06
C GLY A 409 0.32 30.79 -29.01
N GLY A 410 0.44 31.06 -30.31
CA GLY A 410 0.35 30.04 -31.35
C GLY A 410 -1.06 29.48 -31.59
N VAL A 411 -2.11 30.24 -31.26
CA VAL A 411 -3.51 29.90 -31.57
C VAL A 411 -4.26 31.12 -32.11
N PRO A 412 -5.33 30.92 -32.91
CA PRO A 412 -6.21 32.00 -33.37
C PRO A 412 -6.87 32.80 -32.23
N TYR A 413 -7.25 34.05 -32.53
CA TYR A 413 -7.89 34.97 -31.58
C TYR A 413 -9.14 34.39 -30.92
N GLU A 414 -10.02 33.76 -31.70
CA GLU A 414 -11.29 33.22 -31.20
C GLU A 414 -11.05 32.08 -30.20
N ILE A 415 -10.12 31.18 -30.54
CA ILE A 415 -9.74 30.07 -29.67
C ILE A 415 -9.09 30.59 -28.38
N ALA A 416 -8.19 31.58 -28.49
CA ALA A 416 -7.53 32.18 -27.33
C ALA A 416 -8.52 32.88 -26.39
N LYS A 417 -9.44 33.66 -26.94
CA LYS A 417 -10.46 34.40 -26.19
C LYS A 417 -11.35 33.45 -25.39
N GLU A 418 -11.80 32.39 -26.03
CA GLU A 418 -12.71 31.43 -25.40
C GLU A 418 -12.01 30.51 -24.40
N ALA A 419 -10.78 30.07 -24.70
CA ALA A 419 -9.94 29.33 -23.76
C ALA A 419 -9.66 30.15 -22.49
N LEU A 420 -9.35 31.45 -22.63
CA LEU A 420 -9.06 32.33 -21.51
C LEU A 420 -10.32 32.73 -20.73
N ARG A 421 -11.49 32.81 -21.39
CA ARG A 421 -12.79 32.98 -20.72
C ARG A 421 -13.08 31.79 -19.79
N LEU A 422 -12.86 30.57 -20.27
CA LEU A 422 -13.04 29.36 -19.46
C LEU A 422 -12.04 29.27 -18.30
N ALA A 423 -10.79 29.68 -18.52
CA ALA A 423 -9.80 29.77 -17.45
C ALA A 423 -10.20 30.81 -16.39
N ALA A 424 -10.68 31.98 -16.81
CA ALA A 424 -11.10 33.06 -15.91
C ALA A 424 -12.23 32.61 -14.95
N GLN A 425 -13.19 31.81 -15.42
CA GLN A 425 -14.27 31.25 -14.58
C GLN A 425 -13.77 30.34 -13.45
N LYS A 426 -12.54 29.81 -13.54
CA LYS A 426 -11.94 28.95 -12.51
C LYS A 426 -11.15 29.75 -11.47
N LEU A 427 -10.97 31.05 -11.68
CA LEU A 427 -10.20 31.92 -10.80
C LEU A 427 -11.15 32.73 -9.89
N PRO A 428 -10.76 32.99 -8.62
CA PRO A 428 -11.58 33.73 -7.67
C PRO A 428 -11.43 35.26 -7.84
N VAL A 429 -11.20 35.74 -9.07
CA VAL A 429 -10.90 37.15 -9.35
C VAL A 429 -11.49 37.56 -10.69
N VAL A 430 -11.97 38.80 -10.77
CA VAL A 430 -12.39 39.38 -12.05
C VAL A 430 -11.15 39.61 -12.92
N THR A 431 -11.27 39.21 -14.19
CA THR A 431 -10.16 39.30 -15.15
C THR A 431 -10.58 40.00 -16.42
N ARG A 432 -9.64 40.73 -17.02
CA ARG A 432 -9.77 41.33 -18.34
C ARG A 432 -8.90 40.59 -19.34
N PHE A 433 -9.47 40.24 -20.50
CA PHE A 433 -8.72 39.72 -21.63
C PHE A 433 -7.87 40.83 -22.24
N ILE A 434 -6.61 40.52 -22.55
CA ILE A 434 -5.64 41.43 -23.13
C ILE A 434 -4.98 40.79 -24.35
N VAL A 435 -4.61 41.66 -25.27
CA VAL A 435 -4.00 41.33 -26.56
C VAL A 435 -2.66 42.06 -26.64
N ALA A 436 -1.66 41.46 -27.28
CA ALA A 436 -0.37 42.08 -27.53
C ALA A 436 -0.54 43.29 -28.47
N ASN A 437 0.27 44.33 -28.28
CA ASN A 437 0.11 45.61 -29.00
C ASN A 437 0.35 45.47 -30.51
N ASP A 438 1.17 44.50 -30.88
CA ASP A 438 1.62 44.11 -32.21
C ASP A 438 0.64 43.17 -32.94
N PHE A 439 -0.43 42.74 -32.27
CA PHE A 439 -1.44 41.88 -32.89
C PHE A 439 -2.43 42.70 -33.73
N VAL A 440 -2.39 42.49 -35.05
CA VAL A 440 -3.42 42.97 -35.97
C VAL A 440 -4.52 41.92 -36.04
N LYS A 441 -5.75 42.31 -35.69
CA LYS A 441 -6.90 41.42 -35.82
C LYS A 441 -7.15 41.16 -37.31
N PRO A 442 -7.16 39.89 -37.78
CA PRO A 442 -7.60 39.61 -39.14
C PRO A 442 -9.05 40.08 -39.28
N LEU A 443 -9.31 40.84 -40.36
CA LEU A 443 -10.61 41.42 -40.68
C LEU A 443 -11.71 40.37 -40.81
#